data_AF-A0A4P5V5K8-F1
#
_entry.id   AF-A0A4P5V5K8-F1
#
_cell.length_a   1.000
_cell.length_b   1.000
_cell.length_c   1.000
_cell.angle_alpha   90.00
_cell.angle_beta   90.00
_cell.angle_gamma   90.00
#
_symmetry.space_group_name_H-M   'P 1'
#
loop_
_entity.id
_entity.type
_entity.pdbx_description
1 polymer ?
#
loop_
_entity_poly.entity_id
_entity_poly.type
_entity_poly.pdbx_seq_one_letter_code
_entity_poly.pdbx_strand_id
1 'polypeptide(L)'
;MAFADYFYQRWVFDKSLKMSKEDIKEEYKQSEGDPQIRARLRQRARALSRQRMMKAVPKADVVVTNPTHFAIALKYGNGMEAPMVLAKGERLVAQQIKKVACEHHVPMVENRPLAQALFKACEVGQAVPQEMYKAVAEVLAWVYRMYPGRAPAGFSNPPAARPAPSARSGPWVDLPGALQPGLSNAIG
;
A
#
# COMPACT_ATOMS: atom_id res chain seq x y z
N MET A 1 -61.99 18.40 -48.93
CA MET A 1 -60.57 18.75 -49.00
C MET A 1 -59.88 18.87 -47.63
N ALA A 2 -60.55 19.27 -46.54
CA ALA A 2 -59.92 19.44 -45.23
C ALA A 2 -59.50 18.13 -44.48
N PHE A 3 -60.15 16.99 -44.77
CA PHE A 3 -59.87 15.74 -44.06
C PHE A 3 -58.51 15.11 -44.45
N ALA A 4 -58.11 15.27 -45.71
CA ALA A 4 -56.83 14.80 -46.21
C ALA A 4 -55.65 15.61 -45.63
N ASP A 5 -55.85 16.92 -45.45
CA ASP A 5 -54.84 17.81 -44.88
C ASP A 5 -54.56 17.50 -43.39
N TYR A 6 -55.61 17.16 -42.63
CA TYR A 6 -55.47 16.75 -41.22
C TYR A 6 -54.69 15.43 -41.07
N PHE A 7 -54.97 14.43 -41.91
CA PHE A 7 -54.23 13.16 -41.91
C PHE A 7 -52.76 13.37 -42.28
N TYR A 8 -52.50 14.24 -43.25
CA TYR A 8 -51.13 14.58 -43.65
C TYR A 8 -50.37 15.29 -42.52
N GLN A 9 -50.98 16.29 -41.87
CA GLN A 9 -50.38 16.98 -40.72
C GLN A 9 -50.09 16.02 -39.56
N ARG A 10 -51.01 15.11 -39.24
CA ARG A 10 -50.80 14.11 -38.19
C ARG A 10 -49.63 13.18 -38.51
N TRP A 11 -49.53 12.72 -39.75
CA TRP A 11 -48.43 11.85 -40.20
C TRP A 11 -47.07 12.57 -40.16
N VAL A 12 -47.01 13.83 -40.60
CA VAL A 12 -45.78 14.64 -40.54
C VAL A 12 -45.36 14.89 -39.09
N PHE A 13 -46.30 15.14 -38.18
CA PHE A 13 -46.04 15.36 -36.76
C PHE A 13 -45.50 14.10 -36.06
N ASP A 14 -46.04 12.92 -36.37
CA ASP A 14 -45.51 11.66 -35.84
C ASP A 14 -44.12 11.34 -36.41
N LYS A 15 -43.82 11.78 -37.63
CA LYS A 15 -42.48 11.63 -38.25
C LYS A 15 -41.45 12.57 -37.62
N SER A 16 -41.82 13.82 -37.32
CA SER A 16 -40.93 14.79 -36.67
C SER A 16 -40.61 14.41 -35.22
N LEU A 17 -41.57 13.83 -34.50
CA LEU A 17 -41.35 13.28 -33.15
C LEU A 17 -40.40 12.08 -33.15
N LYS A 18 -40.39 11.26 -34.20
CA LYS A 18 -39.42 10.17 -34.37
C LYS A 18 -38.01 10.70 -34.65
N MET A 19 -37.88 11.67 -35.57
CA MET A 19 -36.63 12.32 -35.90
C MET A 19 -36.00 12.99 -34.67
N SER A 20 -36.77 13.77 -33.91
CA SER A 20 -36.28 14.43 -32.68
C SER A 20 -35.77 13.47 -31.60
N LYS A 21 -36.38 12.28 -31.45
CA LYS A 21 -35.89 11.27 -30.50
C LYS A 21 -34.58 10.62 -30.96
N GLU A 22 -34.41 10.43 -32.27
CA GLU A 22 -33.17 9.94 -32.86
C GLU A 22 -32.06 10.98 -32.75
N ASP A 23 -32.37 12.25 -33.02
CA ASP A 23 -31.45 13.40 -32.87
C ASP A 23 -30.97 13.55 -31.42
N ILE A 24 -31.88 13.49 -30.43
CA ILE A 24 -31.51 13.52 -29.02
C ILE A 24 -30.62 12.32 -28.65
N LYS A 25 -30.91 11.14 -29.18
CA LYS A 25 -30.11 9.93 -28.92
C LYS A 25 -28.73 10.01 -29.58
N GLU A 26 -28.62 10.65 -30.74
CA GLU A 26 -27.35 10.92 -31.42
C GLU A 26 -26.56 12.04 -30.75
N GLU A 27 -27.20 13.12 -30.29
CA GLU A 27 -26.58 14.16 -29.46
C GLU A 27 -26.08 13.60 -28.13
N TYR A 28 -26.84 12.73 -27.46
CA TYR A 28 -26.38 12.03 -26.25
C TYR A 28 -25.19 11.09 -26.54
N LYS A 29 -25.16 10.43 -27.71
CA LYS A 29 -24.00 9.64 -28.14
C LYS A 29 -22.79 10.49 -28.53
N GLN A 30 -23.01 11.66 -29.12
CA GLN A 30 -21.94 12.57 -29.56
C GLN A 30 -21.35 13.37 -28.40
N SER A 31 -22.17 13.82 -27.44
CA SER A 31 -21.74 14.60 -26.27
C SER A 31 -20.88 13.80 -25.29
N GLU A 32 -21.03 12.47 -25.21
CA GLU A 32 -20.17 11.62 -24.40
C GLU A 32 -18.85 11.20 -25.07
N GLY A 33 -18.67 11.49 -26.36
CA GLY A 33 -17.55 11.00 -27.19
C GLY A 33 -17.57 9.48 -27.41
N ASP A 34 -16.83 8.99 -28.42
CA ASP A 34 -16.79 7.55 -28.73
C ASP A 34 -16.37 6.73 -27.49
N PRO A 35 -17.22 5.81 -27.00
CA PRO A 35 -16.91 4.93 -25.87
C PRO A 35 -15.58 4.18 -26.04
N GLN A 36 -15.22 3.86 -27.28
CA GLN A 36 -13.97 3.18 -27.63
C GLN A 36 -12.75 4.09 -27.39
N ILE A 37 -12.87 5.39 -27.69
CA ILE A 37 -11.82 6.39 -27.43
C ILE A 37 -11.66 6.57 -25.92
N ARG A 38 -12.75 6.68 -25.15
CA ARG A 38 -12.68 6.80 -23.68
C ARG A 38 -12.10 5.55 -23.03
N ALA A 39 -12.48 4.36 -23.50
CA ALA A 39 -11.91 3.09 -23.04
C ALA A 39 -10.40 3.03 -23.32
N ARG A 40 -9.98 3.41 -24.53
CA ARG A 40 -8.57 3.43 -24.93
C ARG A 40 -7.77 4.43 -24.11
N LEU A 41 -8.32 5.60 -23.80
CA LEU A 41 -7.67 6.60 -22.94
C LEU A 41 -7.49 6.06 -21.51
N ARG A 42 -8.53 5.46 -20.92
CA ARG A 42 -8.44 4.82 -19.60
C ARG A 42 -7.41 3.69 -19.58
N GLN A 43 -7.37 2.86 -20.61
CA GLN A 43 -6.37 1.79 -20.75
C GLN A 43 -4.95 2.36 -20.80
N ARG A 44 -4.71 3.40 -21.61
CA ARG A 44 -3.41 4.08 -21.68
C ARG A 44 -3.01 4.69 -20.34
N ALA A 45 -3.94 5.38 -19.66
CA ALA A 45 -3.69 5.95 -18.33
C ALA A 45 -3.32 4.87 -17.30
N ARG A 46 -4.04 3.74 -17.28
CA ARG A 46 -3.71 2.59 -16.42
C ARG A 46 -2.35 1.98 -16.76
N ALA A 47 -2.02 1.86 -18.04
CA ALA A 47 -0.72 1.34 -18.48
C ALA A 47 0.44 2.24 -18.03
N LEU A 48 0.30 3.56 -18.20
CA LEU A 48 1.27 4.55 -17.73
C LEU A 48 1.43 4.51 -16.21
N SER A 49 0.33 4.46 -15.47
CA SER A 49 0.35 4.32 -14.01
C SER A 49 1.08 3.04 -13.57
N ARG A 50 0.77 1.90 -14.19
CA ARG A 50 1.44 0.62 -13.94
C ARG A 50 2.93 0.69 -14.26
N GLN A 51 3.31 1.35 -15.35
CA GLN A 51 4.72 1.52 -15.71
C GLN A 51 5.48 2.33 -14.67
N ARG A 52 4.90 3.43 -14.17
CA ARG A 52 5.49 4.24 -13.09
C ARG A 52 5.64 3.45 -11.80
N MET A 53 4.61 2.69 -11.43
CA MET A 53 4.63 1.80 -10.27
C MET A 53 5.75 0.75 -10.38
N MET A 54 5.89 0.08 -11.53
CA MET A 54 6.94 -0.92 -11.74
C MET A 54 8.36 -0.32 -11.68
N LYS A 55 8.55 0.90 -12.18
CA LYS A 55 9.83 1.64 -12.06
C LYS A 55 10.18 2.01 -10.62
N ALA A 56 9.22 2.00 -9.68
CA ALA A 56 9.47 2.26 -8.28
C ALA A 56 9.94 1.01 -7.51
N VAL A 57 9.60 -0.19 -7.98
CA VAL A 57 9.94 -1.47 -7.32
C VAL A 57 11.45 -1.62 -7.02
N PRO A 58 12.40 -1.26 -7.91
CA PRO A 58 13.83 -1.39 -7.62
C PRO A 58 14.31 -0.53 -6.43
N LYS A 59 13.56 0.52 -6.08
CA LYS A 59 13.87 1.43 -4.97
C LYS A 59 13.29 0.95 -3.64
N ALA A 60 12.60 -0.19 -3.62
CA ALA A 60 12.03 -0.76 -2.42
C ALA A 60 13.12 -1.43 -1.58
N ASP A 61 12.94 -1.38 -0.26
CA ASP A 61 13.83 -2.03 0.70
C ASP A 61 13.43 -3.49 0.90
N VAL A 62 12.12 -3.77 0.82
CA VAL A 62 11.55 -5.11 0.95
C VAL A 62 10.29 -5.25 0.10
N VAL A 63 10.04 -6.46 -0.41
CA VAL A 63 8.76 -6.87 -0.98
C VAL A 63 8.11 -7.93 -0.09
N VAL A 64 6.96 -7.60 0.48
CA VAL A 64 6.13 -8.55 1.24
C VAL A 64 5.22 -9.30 0.27
N THR A 65 5.21 -10.63 0.35
CA THR A 65 4.49 -11.48 -0.59
C THR A 65 3.51 -12.44 0.08
N ASN A 66 2.44 -12.75 -0.65
CA ASN A 66 1.58 -13.91 -0.46
C ASN A 66 1.73 -14.73 -1.76
N PRO A 67 2.34 -15.93 -1.73
CA PRO A 67 3.02 -16.54 -2.87
C PRO A 67 2.27 -16.49 -4.20
N THR A 68 0.97 -16.78 -4.18
CA THR A 68 0.12 -16.85 -5.38
C THR A 68 -0.77 -15.63 -5.59
N HIS A 69 -0.92 -14.76 -4.59
CA HIS A 69 -1.97 -13.74 -4.61
C HIS A 69 -1.46 -12.31 -4.60
N PHE A 70 -0.51 -11.94 -3.75
CA PHE A 70 -0.16 -10.53 -3.51
C PHE A 70 1.34 -10.28 -3.45
N ALA A 71 1.76 -9.11 -3.90
CA ALA A 71 3.09 -8.58 -3.67
C ALA A 71 3.01 -7.07 -3.39
N ILE A 72 3.66 -6.63 -2.32
CA ILE A 72 3.65 -5.25 -1.84
C ILE A 72 5.10 -4.83 -1.62
N ALA A 73 5.55 -3.83 -2.36
CA ALA A 73 6.89 -3.25 -2.24
C ALA A 73 6.85 -2.06 -1.29
N LEU A 74 7.67 -2.12 -0.23
CA LEU A 74 7.75 -1.11 0.81
C LEU A 74 9.11 -0.41 0.78
N LYS A 75 9.10 0.87 1.13
CA LYS A 75 10.30 1.67 1.34
C LYS A 75 10.25 2.35 2.70
N TYR A 76 11.39 2.36 3.40
CA TYR A 76 11.57 3.06 4.65
C TYR A 76 13.00 3.61 4.74
N GLY A 77 13.12 4.92 4.97
CA GLY A 77 14.41 5.59 5.04
C GLY A 77 14.45 6.72 6.06
N ASN A 78 15.62 7.35 6.18
CA ASN A 78 15.83 8.43 7.12
C ASN A 78 14.91 9.62 6.85
N GLY A 79 14.32 10.15 7.92
CA GLY A 79 13.37 11.27 7.86
C GLY A 79 11.94 10.86 7.46
N MET A 80 11.66 9.58 7.24
CA MET A 80 10.28 9.10 7.04
C MET A 80 9.65 8.74 8.38
N GLU A 81 8.48 9.31 8.66
CA GLU A 81 7.68 8.98 9.85
C GLU A 81 7.12 7.55 9.78
N ALA A 82 6.86 7.05 8.57
CA ALA A 82 6.28 5.73 8.34
C ALA A 82 6.80 5.10 7.03
N PRO A 83 6.85 3.76 6.94
CA PRO A 83 7.09 3.07 5.68
C PRO A 83 6.04 3.41 4.63
N MET A 84 6.46 3.54 3.37
CA MET A 84 5.59 3.89 2.25
C MET A 84 5.45 2.72 1.27
N VAL A 85 4.24 2.55 0.72
CA VAL A 85 3.97 1.58 -0.34
C VAL A 85 4.41 2.13 -1.69
N LEU A 86 5.46 1.57 -2.29
CA LEU A 86 5.92 1.97 -3.63
C LEU A 86 5.18 1.27 -4.75
N ALA A 87 4.77 0.02 -4.52
CA ALA A 87 4.01 -0.77 -5.47
C ALA A 87 3.18 -1.81 -4.73
N LYS A 88 1.97 -2.08 -5.22
CA LYS A 88 1.18 -3.25 -4.80
C LYS A 88 0.53 -3.88 -6.01
N GLY A 89 0.31 -5.19 -5.94
CA GLY A 89 -0.32 -5.91 -7.03
C GLY A 89 -0.92 -7.22 -6.57
N GLU A 90 -1.92 -7.68 -7.31
CA GLU A 90 -2.49 -9.00 -7.19
C GLU A 90 -2.19 -9.86 -8.43
N ARG A 91 -2.18 -11.18 -8.26
CA ARG A 91 -2.10 -12.18 -9.34
C ARG A 91 -0.97 -11.86 -10.36
N LEU A 92 -1.31 -11.54 -11.60
CA LEU A 92 -0.33 -11.22 -12.66
C LEU A 92 0.54 -10.00 -12.33
N VAL A 93 -0.03 -8.99 -11.68
CA VAL A 93 0.74 -7.80 -11.26
C VAL A 93 1.69 -8.17 -10.13
N ALA A 94 1.24 -9.02 -9.19
CA ALA A 94 2.11 -9.53 -8.14
C ALA A 94 3.29 -10.32 -8.72
N GLN A 95 3.05 -11.22 -9.68
CA GLN A 95 4.12 -11.96 -10.37
C GLN A 95 5.12 -11.02 -11.05
N GLN A 96 4.65 -9.96 -11.70
CA GLN A 96 5.54 -8.97 -12.31
C GLN A 96 6.38 -8.21 -11.27
N ILE A 97 5.79 -7.81 -10.13
CA ILE A 97 6.53 -7.17 -9.03
C ILE A 97 7.61 -8.11 -8.51
N LYS A 98 7.28 -9.38 -8.28
CA LYS A 98 8.25 -10.40 -7.84
C LYS A 98 9.40 -10.58 -8.84
N LYS A 99 9.09 -10.59 -10.15
CA LYS A 99 10.09 -10.69 -11.21
C LYS A 99 11.07 -9.50 -11.17
N VAL A 100 10.54 -8.28 -11.15
CA VAL A 100 11.36 -7.05 -11.08
C VAL A 100 12.16 -6.99 -9.78
N ALA A 101 11.56 -7.37 -8.65
CA ALA A 101 12.25 -7.44 -7.36
C ALA A 101 13.44 -8.41 -7.41
N CYS A 102 13.25 -9.58 -8.00
CA CYS A 102 14.31 -10.57 -8.20
C CYS A 102 15.45 -10.03 -9.09
N GLU A 103 15.11 -9.44 -10.25
CA GLU A 103 16.08 -8.85 -11.20
C GLU A 103 16.94 -7.75 -10.53
N HIS A 104 16.35 -6.97 -9.62
CA HIS A 104 17.01 -5.88 -8.91
C HIS A 104 17.50 -6.26 -7.50
N HIS A 105 17.53 -7.54 -7.15
CA HIS A 105 18.01 -8.04 -5.87
C HIS A 105 17.34 -7.37 -4.66
N VAL A 106 16.03 -7.09 -4.77
CA VAL A 106 15.20 -6.58 -3.68
C VAL A 106 14.76 -7.76 -2.81
N PRO A 107 15.06 -7.76 -1.50
CA PRO A 107 14.65 -8.82 -0.57
C PRO A 107 13.15 -9.07 -0.60
N MET A 108 12.77 -10.34 -0.66
CA MET A 108 11.39 -10.77 -0.64
C MET A 108 11.10 -11.54 0.63
N VAL A 109 10.05 -11.17 1.34
CA VAL A 109 9.61 -11.82 2.58
C VAL A 109 8.21 -12.35 2.39
N GLU A 110 8.02 -13.63 2.67
CA GLU A 110 6.70 -14.23 2.69
C GLU A 110 6.02 -13.93 4.03
N ASN A 111 4.90 -13.22 3.99
CA ASN A 111 4.04 -13.01 5.14
C ASN A 111 2.60 -12.83 4.66
N ARG A 112 1.87 -13.95 4.64
CA ARG A 112 0.51 -14.02 4.08
C ARG A 112 -0.48 -13.05 4.75
N PRO A 113 -0.58 -13.02 6.10
CA PRO A 113 -1.48 -12.08 6.79
C PRO A 113 -1.12 -10.62 6.54
N LEU A 114 0.16 -10.26 6.64
CA LEU A 114 0.61 -8.89 6.43
C LEU A 114 0.38 -8.42 5.00
N ALA A 115 0.67 -9.27 4.00
CA ALA A 115 0.44 -8.94 2.60
C ALA A 115 -1.03 -8.67 2.30
N GLN A 116 -1.94 -9.50 2.83
CA GLN A 116 -3.38 -9.28 2.65
C GLN A 116 -3.86 -8.00 3.32
N ALA A 117 -3.39 -7.72 4.53
CA ALA A 117 -3.74 -6.52 5.26
C ALA A 117 -3.23 -5.26 4.52
N LEU A 118 -1.98 -5.25 4.07
CA LEU A 118 -1.36 -4.11 3.38
C LEU A 118 -2.07 -3.84 2.05
N PHE A 119 -2.41 -4.90 1.31
CA PHE A 119 -3.11 -4.76 0.04
C PHE A 119 -4.48 -4.09 0.18
N LYS A 120 -5.20 -4.40 1.27
CA LYS A 120 -6.53 -3.85 1.57
C LYS A 120 -6.47 -2.45 2.16
N ALA A 121 -5.50 -2.17 3.04
CA ALA A 121 -5.47 -0.95 3.84
C ALA A 121 -4.72 0.23 3.18
N CYS A 122 -3.79 -0.03 2.25
CA CYS A 122 -2.92 1.01 1.71
C CYS A 122 -2.97 1.09 0.20
N GLU A 123 -2.99 2.30 -0.38
CA GLU A 123 -2.77 2.51 -1.81
C GLU A 123 -1.30 2.80 -2.16
N VAL A 124 -0.98 2.70 -3.45
CA VAL A 124 0.36 3.05 -3.94
C VAL A 124 0.66 4.53 -3.66
N GLY A 125 1.81 4.81 -3.05
CA GLY A 125 2.24 6.13 -2.62
C GLY A 125 1.78 6.53 -1.22
N GLN A 126 0.97 5.70 -0.55
CA GLN A 126 0.53 5.98 0.82
C GLN A 126 1.49 5.42 1.87
N ALA A 127 1.54 6.10 3.01
CA ALA A 127 2.16 5.60 4.22
C ALA A 127 1.34 4.43 4.79
N VAL A 128 2.03 3.49 5.42
CA VAL A 128 1.40 2.39 6.15
C VAL A 128 0.61 2.96 7.35
N PRO A 129 -0.55 2.40 7.71
CA PRO A 129 -1.31 2.73 8.92
C PRO A 129 -0.59 2.29 10.20
N GLN A 130 -0.85 3.00 11.30
CA GLN A 130 -0.17 2.78 12.58
C GLN A 130 -0.39 1.38 13.14
N GLU A 131 -1.56 0.78 12.91
CA GLU A 131 -1.94 -0.56 13.36
C GLU A 131 -1.00 -1.64 12.81
N MET A 132 -0.35 -1.34 11.67
CA MET A 132 0.51 -2.26 10.94
C MET A 132 2.01 -2.01 11.18
N TYR A 133 2.37 -0.94 11.91
CA TYR A 133 3.77 -0.55 12.11
C TYR A 133 4.61 -1.64 12.74
N LYS A 134 4.08 -2.30 13.77
CA LYS A 134 4.82 -3.37 14.45
C LYS A 134 5.21 -4.49 13.48
N ALA A 135 4.24 -4.99 12.71
CA ALA A 135 4.46 -6.09 11.77
C ALA A 135 5.41 -5.68 10.63
N VAL A 136 5.30 -4.46 10.11
CA VAL A 136 6.21 -3.96 9.07
C VAL A 136 7.62 -3.73 9.64
N ALA A 137 7.74 -3.20 10.85
CA ALA A 137 9.03 -2.99 11.51
C ALA A 137 9.76 -4.31 11.77
N GLU A 138 9.04 -5.37 12.18
CA GLU A 138 9.61 -6.72 12.35
C GLU A 138 10.19 -7.27 11.05
N VAL A 139 9.47 -7.09 9.92
CA VAL A 139 9.94 -7.49 8.60
C VAL A 139 11.18 -6.69 8.18
N LEU A 140 11.13 -5.35 8.29
CA LEU A 140 12.26 -4.49 7.94
C LEU A 140 13.49 -4.81 8.80
N ALA A 141 13.31 -5.03 10.09
CA ALA A 141 14.38 -5.44 11.00
C ALA A 141 15.04 -6.74 10.56
N TRP A 142 14.24 -7.74 10.18
CA TRP A 142 14.75 -9.00 9.67
C TRP A 142 15.53 -8.81 8.37
N VAL A 143 15.00 -8.00 7.43
CA VAL A 143 15.70 -7.69 6.18
C VAL A 143 17.03 -7.00 6.45
N TYR A 144 17.07 -5.98 7.30
CA TYR A 144 18.31 -5.25 7.56
C TYR A 144 19.36 -6.04 8.34
N ARG A 145 18.96 -7.05 9.11
CA ARG A 145 19.90 -8.03 9.69
C ARG A 145 20.53 -8.92 8.62
N MET A 146 19.75 -9.35 7.63
CA MET A 146 20.22 -10.22 6.54
C MET A 146 20.94 -9.45 5.44
N TYR A 147 20.62 -8.17 5.25
CA TYR A 147 21.14 -7.30 4.20
C TYR A 147 21.58 -5.95 4.79
N PRO A 148 22.70 -5.89 5.55
CA PRO A 148 23.12 -4.67 6.26
C PRO A 148 23.32 -3.45 5.35
N GLY A 149 23.74 -3.65 4.09
CA GLY A 149 23.93 -2.58 3.12
C GLY A 149 22.64 -1.87 2.66
N ARG A 150 21.46 -2.35 3.06
CA ARG A 150 20.16 -1.70 2.80
C ARG A 150 19.62 -0.91 3.98
N ALA A 151 20.21 -1.05 5.17
CA ALA A 151 19.74 -0.33 6.35
C ALA A 151 19.98 1.18 6.19
N PRO A 152 19.00 2.04 6.47
CA PRO A 152 19.22 3.48 6.43
C PRO A 152 20.17 3.91 7.58
N ALA A 153 20.94 4.99 7.38
CA ALA A 153 21.97 5.39 8.32
C ALA A 153 21.37 5.74 9.69
N GLY A 154 21.77 5.04 10.75
CA GLY A 154 21.19 5.20 12.09
C GLY A 154 20.05 4.23 12.42
N PHE A 155 19.71 3.29 11.53
CA PHE A 155 18.87 2.15 11.87
C PHE A 155 19.65 1.21 12.81
N SER A 156 19.66 1.51 14.10
CA SER A 156 20.12 0.55 15.12
C SER A 156 19.15 -0.62 15.08
N ASN A 157 19.68 -1.83 14.88
CA ASN A 157 18.91 -3.09 14.93
C ASN A 157 17.86 -2.98 16.07
N PRO A 158 16.55 -3.05 15.80
CA PRO A 158 15.58 -2.93 16.87
C PRO A 158 15.94 -3.99 17.89
N PRO A 159 15.97 -3.64 19.19
CA PRO A 159 16.38 -4.58 20.21
C PRO A 159 15.49 -5.80 20.04
N ALA A 160 16.10 -6.93 19.68
CA ALA A 160 15.44 -8.23 19.66
C ALA A 160 14.79 -8.35 21.03
N ALA A 161 13.46 -8.20 21.08
CA ALA A 161 12.65 -8.13 22.28
C ALA A 161 13.47 -7.72 23.52
N ARG A 162 13.72 -6.42 23.74
CA ARG A 162 13.96 -6.00 25.13
C ARG A 162 12.74 -6.54 25.88
N PRO A 163 12.86 -7.50 26.82
CA PRO A 163 11.74 -7.77 27.69
C PRO A 163 11.38 -6.40 28.28
N ALA A 164 10.08 -6.06 28.30
CA ALA A 164 9.62 -4.90 29.05
C ALA A 164 10.39 -4.91 30.38
N PRO A 165 11.01 -3.79 30.81
CA PRO A 165 11.88 -3.80 31.97
C PRO A 165 11.11 -4.49 33.09
N SER A 166 11.46 -5.74 33.38
CA SER A 166 10.91 -6.46 34.50
C SER A 166 11.29 -5.59 35.67
N ALA A 167 10.30 -5.09 36.41
CA ALA A 167 10.45 -4.15 37.51
C ALA A 167 11.43 -4.68 38.57
N ARG A 168 12.73 -4.58 38.29
CA ARG A 168 13.86 -5.02 39.11
C ARG A 168 15.17 -4.54 38.49
N SER A 169 15.39 -3.23 38.60
CA SER A 169 16.70 -2.59 38.71
C SER A 169 16.43 -1.12 39.04
N GLY A 170 16.39 -0.80 40.34
CA GLY A 170 15.80 0.42 40.90
C GLY A 170 16.66 1.69 40.79
N PRO A 171 16.34 2.75 41.55
CA PRO A 171 17.18 3.94 41.61
C PRO A 171 17.36 4.44 43.05
N TRP A 172 18.19 3.80 43.88
CA TRP A 172 18.74 4.39 45.12
C TRP A 172 20.07 3.71 45.47
N VAL A 173 21.08 3.91 44.62
CA VAL A 173 22.47 3.90 45.08
C VAL A 173 22.75 5.34 45.50
N ASP A 174 23.33 5.50 46.69
CA ASP A 174 23.68 6.75 47.37
C ASP A 174 22.62 7.34 48.33
N LEU A 175 22.45 6.67 49.48
CA LEU A 175 22.15 7.33 50.76
C LEU A 175 23.15 6.83 51.82
N PRO A 176 23.98 7.71 52.42
CA PRO A 176 24.82 7.35 53.55
C PRO A 176 23.96 7.26 54.81
N GLY A 177 24.06 6.13 55.53
CA GLY A 177 23.49 6.00 56.87
C GLY A 177 22.21 5.18 56.93
N ALA A 178 22.36 3.86 56.97
CA ALA A 178 21.40 3.00 57.64
C ALA A 178 22.17 1.83 58.30
N LEU A 179 22.21 1.89 59.62
CA LEU A 179 22.73 0.91 60.57
C LEU A 179 22.31 -0.53 60.19
N GLN A 180 23.27 -1.45 60.07
CA GLN A 180 22.99 -2.88 60.21
C GLN A 180 23.58 -3.35 61.55
N PRO A 181 22.78 -3.79 62.53
CA PRO A 181 23.29 -4.65 63.58
C PRO A 181 23.18 -6.11 63.12
N GLY A 182 24.32 -6.69 62.73
CA GLY A 182 24.48 -8.12 62.54
C GLY A 182 24.96 -8.82 63.82
N LEU A 183 24.31 -9.93 64.12
CA LEU A 183 24.85 -11.18 64.67
C LEU A 183 25.50 -11.22 66.07
N SER A 184 24.71 -11.84 66.97
CA SER A 184 25.08 -12.80 68.02
C SER A 184 26.53 -13.31 68.06
N ASN A 185 27.11 -13.17 69.25
CA ASN A 185 28.05 -14.06 69.96
C ASN A 185 29.22 -14.71 69.21
N ALA A 186 30.44 -14.39 69.65
CA ALA A 186 31.41 -15.38 70.16
C ALA A 186 32.68 -14.69 70.75
N ILE A 187 33.04 -15.08 71.98
CA ILE A 187 34.39 -15.14 72.56
C ILE A 187 34.97 -13.81 73.12
N GLY A 188 35.22 -13.80 74.44
CA GLY A 188 36.05 -12.82 75.15
C GLY A 188 35.48 -12.38 76.48
#